data_AF-A0A952X652-F1
#
_entry.id   AF-A0A952X652-F1
#
_cell.length_a   1.000
_cell.length_b   1.000
_cell.length_c   1.000
_cell.angle_alpha   90.00
_cell.angle_beta   90.00
_cell.angle_gamma   90.00
#
_symmetry.space_group_name_H-M   'P 1'
#
loop_
_entity.id
_entity.type
_entity.pdbx_description
1 polymer ?
#
loop_
_entity_poly.entity_id
_entity_poly.type
_entity_poly.pdbx_seq_one_letter_code
_entity_poly.pdbx_strand_id
1 'polypeptide(L)'
;MSRSLTYPDGTVVERGYTARGELEELEYAGDVIDGRTYDDGGRLISETLGNGLTVTRTYATHENLVATIANASVGTYGYTWEARLRRRPIREEPGEAAVVEQPNKLTETISGALSGYGFTVPNGGYDDEDRLVEWNRDDSGLDQVWDLSPVGDWDEFTQNTVVQTRVHGLTHELLEIDSVPLAYEPRGHLTTNANGQSYTWDAGGLLRTATVPNGCPEGLEGTHEYEYDVLGRRVARTVDDVAHSTLTTTVYVHSDAIVFAEYLAGQPAASPVRKFVNASYVDEPVLLVNGSGGGGSSSSSGPASEELLYCHRNQQYSITALTDDMGTVVERYAYTPYGVQTILDGSGTTPRATSLYGNPCQFTARAWDAETGLYCFR
;
A
#
# COMPACT_ATOMS: atom_id res chain seq x y z
N MET A 1 21.90 3.67 -20.21
CA MET A 1 22.16 2.23 -19.89
C MET A 1 20.82 1.53 -19.89
N SER A 2 20.73 0.25 -20.28
CA SER A 2 19.52 -0.55 -20.10
C SER A 2 19.77 -1.68 -19.09
N ARG A 3 18.77 -2.00 -18.27
CA ARG A 3 18.78 -3.17 -17.37
C ARG A 3 17.56 -4.02 -17.67
N SER A 4 17.76 -5.31 -17.86
CA SER A 4 16.68 -6.28 -18.08
C SER A 4 16.54 -7.26 -16.92
N LEU A 5 15.32 -7.75 -16.73
CA LEU A 5 14.97 -8.85 -15.85
C LEU A 5 14.06 -9.81 -16.62
N THR A 6 14.48 -11.07 -16.73
CA THR A 6 13.67 -12.13 -17.36
C THR A 6 12.93 -12.92 -16.28
N TYR A 7 11.62 -12.99 -16.40
CA TYR A 7 10.76 -13.74 -15.49
C TYR A 7 10.81 -15.24 -15.82
N PRO A 8 10.39 -16.14 -14.91
CA PRO A 8 10.45 -17.58 -15.11
C PRO A 8 9.64 -18.09 -16.31
N ASP A 9 8.62 -17.35 -16.75
CA ASP A 9 7.85 -17.66 -17.97
C ASP A 9 8.55 -17.19 -19.27
N GLY A 10 9.70 -16.53 -19.16
CA GLY A 10 10.46 -15.96 -20.27
C GLY A 10 10.10 -14.52 -20.62
N THR A 11 9.09 -13.93 -19.98
CA THR A 11 8.73 -12.51 -20.19
C THR A 11 9.88 -11.62 -19.74
N VAL A 12 10.18 -10.59 -20.52
CA VAL A 12 11.26 -9.65 -20.22
C VAL A 12 10.69 -8.32 -19.78
N VAL A 13 11.24 -7.78 -18.70
CA VAL A 13 11.06 -6.40 -18.27
C VAL A 13 12.36 -5.63 -18.47
N GLU A 14 12.30 -4.54 -19.23
CA GLU A 14 13.46 -3.69 -19.51
C GLU A 14 13.29 -2.30 -18.91
N ARG A 15 14.40 -1.70 -18.47
CA ARG A 15 14.46 -0.33 -17.94
C ARG A 15 15.51 0.46 -18.70
N GLY A 16 15.07 1.52 -19.38
CA GLY A 16 15.91 2.55 -19.99
C GLY A 16 16.15 3.72 -19.02
N TYR A 17 17.33 4.34 -19.07
CA TYR A 17 17.68 5.44 -18.17
C TYR A 17 18.27 6.61 -18.94
N THR A 18 17.95 7.82 -18.47
CA THR A 18 18.54 9.07 -18.96
C THR A 18 20.05 9.08 -18.74
N ALA A 19 20.75 10.03 -19.36
CA ALA A 19 22.19 10.23 -19.11
C ALA A 19 22.52 10.59 -17.64
N ARG A 20 21.52 11.01 -16.85
CA ARG A 20 21.64 11.31 -15.41
C ARG A 20 21.33 10.11 -14.51
N GLY A 21 20.93 8.97 -15.08
CA GLY A 21 20.56 7.77 -14.34
C GLY A 21 19.13 7.77 -13.80
N GLU A 22 18.26 8.64 -14.31
CA GLU A 22 16.83 8.65 -14.00
C GLU A 22 16.12 7.61 -14.90
N LEU A 23 15.14 6.87 -14.38
CA LEU A 23 14.37 5.90 -15.17
C LEU A 23 13.58 6.65 -16.26
N GLU A 24 13.91 6.42 -17.52
CA GLU A 24 13.28 7.11 -18.67
C GLU A 24 12.15 6.27 -19.27
N GLU A 25 12.33 4.96 -19.29
CA GLU A 25 11.42 4.04 -19.97
C GLU A 25 11.37 2.70 -19.21
N LEU A 26 10.17 2.16 -19.07
CA LEU A 26 9.92 0.83 -18.53
C LEU A 26 9.11 0.04 -19.56
N GLU A 27 9.63 -1.12 -19.94
CA GLU A 27 9.02 -2.02 -20.91
C GLU A 27 8.61 -3.35 -20.28
N TYR A 28 7.52 -3.92 -20.78
CA TYR A 28 7.04 -5.25 -20.46
C TYR A 28 6.74 -6.00 -21.75
N ALA A 29 7.38 -7.16 -21.94
CA ALA A 29 7.27 -7.96 -23.16
C ALA A 29 7.62 -7.20 -24.47
N GLY A 30 8.45 -6.16 -24.36
CA GLY A 30 8.86 -5.30 -25.48
C GLY A 30 7.92 -4.11 -25.76
N ASP A 31 6.83 -3.98 -25.02
CA ASP A 31 5.94 -2.81 -25.09
C ASP A 31 6.29 -1.82 -23.98
N VAL A 32 6.35 -0.52 -24.32
CA VAL A 32 6.56 0.55 -23.33
C VAL A 32 5.30 0.70 -22.47
N ILE A 33 5.47 0.50 -21.17
CA ILE A 33 4.36 0.59 -20.20
C ILE A 33 4.41 1.84 -19.33
N ASP A 34 5.57 2.50 -19.22
CA ASP A 34 5.73 3.78 -18.53
C ASP A 34 6.94 4.56 -19.07
N GLY A 35 6.66 5.68 -19.76
CA GLY A 35 7.66 6.65 -20.22
C GLY A 35 7.68 7.89 -19.34
N ARG A 36 8.86 8.29 -18.84
CA ARG A 36 9.02 9.29 -17.78
C ARG A 36 9.78 10.52 -18.22
N THR A 37 9.40 11.68 -17.67
CA THR A 37 10.13 12.94 -17.86
C THR A 37 10.35 13.66 -16.54
N TYR A 38 11.45 14.38 -16.47
CA TYR A 38 11.95 15.03 -15.27
C TYR A 38 12.19 16.52 -15.51
N ASP A 39 12.07 17.33 -14.47
CA ASP A 39 12.54 18.70 -14.50
C ASP A 39 14.07 18.80 -14.36
N ASP A 40 14.63 20.00 -14.49
CA ASP A 40 16.08 20.24 -14.34
C ASP A 40 16.61 19.80 -12.95
N GLY A 41 15.74 19.84 -11.93
CA GLY A 41 16.02 19.37 -10.57
C GLY A 41 16.04 17.85 -10.42
N GLY A 42 15.67 17.11 -11.47
CA GLY A 42 15.57 15.64 -11.48
C GLY A 42 14.33 15.10 -10.80
N ARG A 43 13.29 15.93 -10.67
CA ARG A 43 12.00 15.52 -10.10
C ARG A 43 11.08 15.03 -11.21
N LEU A 44 10.38 13.92 -10.98
CA LEU A 44 9.45 13.33 -11.94
C LEU A 44 8.26 14.26 -12.19
N ILE A 45 8.08 14.73 -13.42
CA ILE A 45 6.99 15.67 -13.78
C ILE A 45 5.90 15.02 -14.65
N SER A 46 6.22 13.96 -15.40
CA SER A 46 5.23 13.22 -16.18
C SER A 46 5.58 11.75 -16.35
N GLU A 47 4.55 10.91 -16.35
CA GLU A 47 4.55 9.50 -16.79
C GLU A 47 3.55 9.37 -17.96
N THR A 48 3.91 8.63 -19.00
CA THR A 48 3.02 8.22 -20.10
C THR A 48 2.89 6.70 -20.05
N LEU A 49 1.71 6.22 -19.69
CA LEU A 49 1.47 4.80 -19.48
C LEU A 49 1.14 4.10 -20.80
N GLY A 50 1.43 2.79 -20.87
CA GLY A 50 1.17 1.97 -22.07
C GLY A 50 -0.30 1.89 -22.49
N ASN A 51 -1.25 2.17 -21.58
CA ASN A 51 -2.68 2.30 -21.89
C ASN A 51 -3.10 3.71 -22.37
N GLY A 52 -2.13 4.57 -22.69
CA GLY A 52 -2.36 5.90 -23.24
C GLY A 52 -2.70 7.00 -22.23
N LEU A 53 -2.80 6.67 -20.94
CA LEU A 53 -3.01 7.66 -19.89
C LEU A 53 -1.72 8.41 -19.54
N THR A 54 -1.85 9.68 -19.15
CA THR A 54 -0.76 10.52 -18.67
C THR A 54 -0.96 10.88 -17.20
N VAL A 55 0.08 10.72 -16.40
CA VAL A 55 0.13 11.19 -15.01
C VAL A 55 1.10 12.36 -14.94
N THR A 56 0.63 13.53 -14.52
CA THR A 56 1.48 14.72 -14.33
C THR A 56 1.66 15.04 -12.87
N ARG A 57 2.83 15.56 -12.50
CA ARG A 57 3.15 15.98 -11.14
C ARG A 57 3.59 17.42 -11.09
N THR A 58 3.18 18.11 -10.04
CA THR A 58 3.74 19.41 -9.67
C THR A 58 4.28 19.36 -8.25
N TYR A 59 5.14 20.32 -7.93
CA TYR A 59 5.81 20.39 -6.63
C TYR A 59 5.53 21.73 -5.96
N ALA A 60 5.47 21.72 -4.64
CA ALA A 60 5.32 22.93 -3.85
C ALA A 60 6.49 23.89 -4.11
N THR A 61 6.20 25.18 -4.11
CA THR A 61 7.13 26.22 -4.56
C THR A 61 8.36 26.28 -3.64
N HIS A 62 9.56 26.14 -4.22
CA HIS A 62 10.85 26.01 -3.52
C HIS A 62 11.00 24.76 -2.64
N GLU A 63 10.19 23.72 -2.88
CA GLU A 63 10.21 22.48 -2.12
C GLU A 63 10.31 21.24 -3.02
N ASN A 64 10.76 20.12 -2.46
CA ASN A 64 10.75 18.80 -3.10
C ASN A 64 9.51 17.98 -2.70
N LEU A 65 8.45 18.66 -2.29
CA LEU A 65 7.19 18.04 -1.89
C LEU A 65 6.20 18.08 -3.04
N VAL A 66 5.54 16.95 -3.29
CA VAL A 66 4.51 16.85 -4.33
C VAL A 66 3.35 17.77 -3.94
N ALA A 67 2.94 18.64 -4.86
CA ALA A 67 1.77 19.49 -4.72
C ALA A 67 0.57 18.91 -5.45
N THR A 68 0.77 18.30 -6.62
CA THR A 68 -0.31 17.60 -7.34
C THR A 68 0.17 16.33 -8.02
N ILE A 69 -0.74 15.36 -8.14
CA ILE A 69 -0.65 14.21 -9.04
C ILE A 69 -1.96 14.17 -9.82
N ALA A 70 -1.92 14.36 -11.13
CA ALA A 70 -3.11 14.49 -11.97
C ALA A 70 -3.14 13.47 -13.10
N ASN A 71 -4.27 12.79 -13.25
CA ASN A 71 -4.60 11.90 -14.35
C ASN A 71 -6.06 12.14 -14.76
N ALA A 72 -6.34 12.25 -16.06
CA ALA A 72 -7.66 12.63 -16.56
C ALA A 72 -8.78 11.63 -16.22
N SER A 73 -8.46 10.33 -16.14
CA SER A 73 -9.42 9.26 -15.84
C SER A 73 -9.57 9.01 -14.34
N VAL A 74 -8.48 9.11 -13.59
CA VAL A 74 -8.47 8.81 -12.15
C VAL A 74 -8.94 10.01 -11.32
N GLY A 75 -8.48 11.22 -11.68
CA GLY A 75 -8.68 12.44 -10.91
C GLY A 75 -7.34 13.14 -10.61
N THR A 76 -7.44 14.28 -9.94
CA THR A 76 -6.31 15.05 -9.44
C THR A 76 -6.26 14.97 -7.93
N TYR A 77 -5.13 14.53 -7.40
CA TYR A 77 -4.77 14.62 -5.99
C TYR A 77 -3.97 15.89 -5.78
N GLY A 78 -4.38 16.71 -4.82
CA GLY A 78 -3.70 17.95 -4.43
C GLY A 78 -3.29 17.90 -2.97
N TYR A 79 -2.09 18.38 -2.65
CA TYR A 79 -1.53 18.32 -1.31
C TYR A 79 -1.11 19.70 -0.82
N THR A 80 -1.40 19.99 0.44
CA THR A 80 -0.81 21.13 1.14
C THR A 80 0.01 20.66 2.32
N TRP A 81 0.99 21.48 2.68
CA TRP A 81 2.01 21.17 3.66
C TRP A 81 2.13 22.35 4.62
N GLU A 82 2.51 22.08 5.87
CA GLU A 82 2.88 23.14 6.80
C GLU A 82 4.01 24.00 6.21
N ALA A 83 3.94 25.30 6.46
CA ALA A 83 5.08 26.15 6.15
C ALA A 83 6.28 25.68 6.97
N ARG A 84 7.48 25.65 6.37
CA ARG A 84 8.76 25.28 7.03
C ARG A 84 9.22 26.27 8.10
N LEU A 85 8.34 26.68 9.00
CA LEU A 85 8.64 27.63 10.07
C LEU A 85 9.26 26.95 11.31
N ARG A 86 9.59 25.65 11.26
CA ARG A 86 10.26 24.97 12.36
C ARG A 86 11.63 24.45 11.92
N ARG A 87 12.61 25.36 11.92
CA ARG A 87 13.94 24.98 12.41
C ARG A 87 13.79 24.75 13.92
N ARG A 88 13.20 23.62 14.34
CA ARG A 88 13.32 23.19 15.73
C ARG A 88 14.75 22.69 15.90
N PRO A 89 15.59 23.32 16.76
CA PRO A 89 16.84 22.71 17.13
C PRO A 89 16.48 21.46 17.95
N ILE A 90 16.76 20.26 17.41
CA ILE A 90 16.50 19.00 18.12
C ILE A 90 17.38 18.87 19.39
N ARG A 91 18.40 19.71 19.56
CA ARG A 91 19.13 19.94 20.81
C ARG A 91 19.89 21.27 20.70
N GLU A 92 19.97 22.04 21.80
CA GLU A 92 20.94 23.13 21.94
C GLU A 92 22.37 22.60 22.18
N GLU A 93 22.79 21.57 21.43
CA GLU A 93 24.20 21.18 21.42
C GLU A 93 24.93 22.15 20.48
N PRO A 94 25.91 22.95 20.96
CA PRO A 94 26.61 23.91 20.13
C PRO A 94 27.35 23.19 18.99
N GLY A 95 26.83 23.27 17.77
CA GLY A 95 27.50 22.78 16.56
C GLY A 95 26.76 21.71 15.76
N GLU A 96 25.57 21.26 16.18
CA GLU A 96 24.76 20.34 15.37
C GLU A 96 23.83 21.10 14.42
N ALA A 97 23.91 20.80 13.12
CA ALA A 97 23.02 21.39 12.14
C ALA A 97 21.58 20.95 12.42
N ALA A 98 20.65 21.91 12.51
CA ALA A 98 19.23 21.59 12.64
C ALA A 98 18.82 20.62 11.51
N VAL A 99 18.35 19.44 11.89
CA VAL A 99 17.70 18.52 10.94
C VAL A 99 16.47 19.25 10.42
N VAL A 100 16.40 19.45 9.11
CA VAL A 100 15.19 20.00 8.48
C VAL A 100 14.22 18.84 8.39
N GLU A 101 13.32 18.74 9.35
CA GLU A 101 12.20 17.82 9.28
C GLU A 101 11.30 18.17 8.10
N GLN A 102 10.73 17.13 7.47
CA GLN A 102 9.76 17.34 6.41
C GLN A 102 8.51 17.98 7.03
N PRO A 103 7.93 19.01 6.42
CA PRO A 103 6.74 19.63 6.97
C PRO A 103 5.57 18.65 6.96
N ASN A 104 4.69 18.77 7.95
CA ASN A 104 3.51 17.93 8.06
C ASN A 104 2.54 18.15 6.89
N LYS A 105 1.88 17.08 6.44
CA LYS A 105 0.87 17.13 5.38
C LYS A 105 -0.45 17.64 5.98
N LEU A 106 -0.95 18.76 5.49
CA LEU A 106 -2.16 19.38 6.02
C LEU A 106 -3.43 18.92 5.31
N THR A 107 -3.39 18.71 3.99
CA THR A 107 -4.57 18.32 3.23
C THR A 107 -4.24 17.35 2.11
N GLU A 108 -5.24 16.59 1.70
CA GLU A 108 -5.32 15.91 0.42
C GLU A 108 -6.68 16.21 -0.21
N THR A 109 -6.71 16.97 -1.30
CA THR A 109 -7.93 17.18 -2.08
C THR A 109 -7.97 16.21 -3.24
N ILE A 110 -9.14 15.66 -3.56
CA ILE A 110 -9.30 14.74 -4.69
C ILE A 110 -10.38 15.27 -5.63
N SER A 111 -10.14 15.24 -6.94
CA SER A 111 -11.17 15.54 -7.95
C SER A 111 -11.81 14.28 -8.54
N GLY A 112 -13.01 14.41 -9.10
CA GLY A 112 -13.68 13.32 -9.81
C GLY A 112 -14.41 12.36 -8.88
N ALA A 113 -14.40 11.07 -9.23
CA ALA A 113 -15.19 10.02 -8.56
C ALA A 113 -14.91 9.89 -7.06
N LEU A 114 -13.67 10.19 -6.63
CA LEU A 114 -13.27 10.10 -5.22
C LEU A 114 -13.23 11.46 -4.50
N SER A 115 -13.98 12.46 -4.98
CA SER A 115 -13.89 13.83 -4.42
C SER A 115 -14.27 13.96 -2.94
N GLY A 116 -15.06 13.05 -2.37
CA GLY A 116 -15.34 12.99 -0.93
C GLY A 116 -14.27 12.26 -0.10
N TYR A 117 -13.28 11.64 -0.75
CA TYR A 117 -12.26 10.82 -0.07
C TYR A 117 -10.98 11.59 0.24
N GLY A 118 -10.95 12.90 0.01
CA GLY A 118 -9.87 13.76 0.50
C GLY A 118 -9.89 13.87 2.03
N PHE A 119 -8.98 14.66 2.58
CA PHE A 119 -8.94 14.93 4.01
C PHE A 119 -8.32 16.28 4.33
N THR A 120 -8.59 16.71 5.56
CA THR A 120 -7.96 17.86 6.20
C THR A 120 -7.47 17.48 7.60
N VAL A 121 -6.23 17.87 7.92
CA VAL A 121 -5.72 17.90 9.29
C VAL A 121 -5.98 19.30 9.85
N PRO A 122 -6.83 19.46 10.88
CA PRO A 122 -7.16 20.76 11.43
C PRO A 122 -5.97 21.38 12.18
N ASN A 123 -6.10 22.65 12.54
CA ASN A 123 -5.08 23.31 13.35
C ASN A 123 -4.99 22.66 14.74
N GLY A 124 -3.82 22.15 15.08
CA GLY A 124 -3.61 21.33 16.29
C GLY A 124 -3.80 19.83 16.07
N GLY A 125 -4.09 19.39 14.84
CA GLY A 125 -4.13 17.98 14.48
C GLY A 125 -2.76 17.31 14.38
N TYR A 126 -1.69 18.07 14.55
CA TYR A 126 -0.37 17.58 14.93
C TYR A 126 0.00 18.15 16.30
N ASP A 127 0.56 17.32 17.17
CA ASP A 127 1.08 17.76 18.46
C ASP A 127 2.47 18.43 18.34
N ASP A 128 3.13 18.68 19.46
CA ASP A 128 4.42 19.35 19.49
C ASP A 128 5.61 18.43 19.17
N GLU A 129 5.37 17.13 18.98
CA GLU A 129 6.32 16.14 18.46
C GLU A 129 6.03 15.78 16.99
N ASP A 130 5.17 16.56 16.32
CA ASP A 130 4.76 16.35 14.93
C ASP A 130 4.04 15.00 14.71
N ARG A 131 3.39 14.47 15.76
CA ARG A 131 2.56 13.26 15.69
C ARG A 131 1.12 13.63 15.36
N LEU A 132 0.48 12.85 14.49
CA LEU A 132 -0.91 13.06 14.09
C LEU A 132 -1.86 12.73 15.26
N VAL A 133 -2.64 13.71 15.69
CA VAL A 133 -3.63 13.59 16.77
C VAL A 133 -5.07 13.86 16.30
N GLU A 134 -5.26 14.48 15.13
CA GLU A 134 -6.58 14.66 14.52
C GLU A 134 -6.50 14.62 12.99
N TRP A 135 -7.45 13.96 12.34
CA TRP A 135 -7.54 13.82 10.89
C TRP A 135 -9.00 13.70 10.46
N ASN A 136 -9.45 14.54 9.54
CA ASN A 136 -10.86 14.61 9.16
C ASN A 136 -11.04 14.26 7.68
N ARG A 137 -11.91 13.28 7.40
CA ARG A 137 -12.24 12.91 6.03
C ARG A 137 -13.19 13.95 5.44
N ASP A 138 -13.01 14.30 4.16
CA ASP A 138 -13.83 15.32 3.52
C ASP A 138 -15.35 14.97 3.47
N ASP A 139 -15.70 13.68 3.55
CA ASP A 139 -17.09 13.20 3.64
C ASP A 139 -17.65 13.11 5.07
N SER A 140 -16.85 13.47 6.09
CA SER A 140 -17.18 13.38 7.53
C SER A 140 -17.57 11.98 8.01
N GLY A 141 -17.27 10.93 7.24
CA GLY A 141 -17.59 9.53 7.55
C GLY A 141 -16.51 8.80 8.34
N LEU A 142 -15.31 9.37 8.45
CA LEU A 142 -14.13 8.76 9.07
C LEU A 142 -13.24 9.80 9.76
N ASP A 143 -13.83 10.78 10.44
CA ASP A 143 -13.05 11.72 11.25
C ASP A 143 -12.40 10.95 12.41
N GLN A 144 -11.12 11.18 12.67
CA GLN A 144 -10.30 10.38 13.57
C GLN A 144 -9.49 11.26 14.51
N VAL A 145 -9.50 10.91 15.79
CA VAL A 145 -8.75 11.58 16.86
C VAL A 145 -7.99 10.54 17.67
N TRP A 146 -6.73 10.85 18.00
CA TRP A 146 -5.87 10.02 18.84
C TRP A 146 -5.47 10.77 20.10
N ASP A 147 -5.76 10.21 21.26
CA ASP A 147 -5.15 10.64 22.52
C ASP A 147 -3.86 9.83 22.71
N LEU A 148 -2.74 10.53 22.69
CA LEU A 148 -1.42 9.92 22.70
C LEU A 148 -0.75 10.13 24.06
N SER A 149 -0.19 9.06 24.61
CA SER A 149 0.70 9.15 25.75
C SER A 149 1.96 9.98 25.40
N PRO A 150 2.75 10.43 26.40
CA PRO A 150 4.02 11.12 26.13
C PRO A 150 5.04 10.32 25.32
N VAL A 151 4.84 9.00 25.16
CA VAL A 151 5.70 8.12 24.35
C VAL A 151 5.03 7.63 23.07
N GLY A 152 3.81 8.10 22.77
CA GLY A 152 3.11 7.85 21.51
C GLY A 152 2.15 6.65 21.53
N ASP A 153 1.93 6.03 22.69
CA ASP A 153 0.91 4.99 22.83
C ASP A 153 -0.48 5.60 22.62
N TRP A 154 -1.34 4.93 21.86
CA TRP A 154 -2.73 5.37 21.71
C TRP A 154 -3.48 4.99 22.98
N ASP A 155 -3.71 5.93 23.87
CA ASP A 155 -4.52 5.72 25.09
C ASP A 155 -6.01 5.69 24.71
N GLU A 156 -6.43 6.55 23.79
CA GLU A 156 -7.76 6.54 23.18
C GLU A 156 -7.68 6.75 21.66
N PHE A 157 -8.63 6.14 20.94
CA PHE A 157 -8.88 6.39 19.54
C PHE A 157 -10.36 6.68 19.34
N THR A 158 -10.70 7.82 18.76
CA THR A 158 -12.08 8.16 18.43
C THR A 158 -12.26 8.17 16.93
N GLN A 159 -13.21 7.39 16.42
CA GLN A 159 -13.67 7.50 15.03
C GLN A 159 -15.08 8.08 15.00
N ASN A 160 -15.22 9.25 14.38
CA ASN A 160 -16.40 10.10 14.42
C ASN A 160 -16.81 10.40 15.87
N THR A 161 -17.81 9.67 16.38
CA THR A 161 -18.29 9.81 17.77
C THR A 161 -18.03 8.56 18.61
N VAL A 162 -17.43 7.51 18.03
CA VAL A 162 -17.20 6.23 18.70
C VAL A 162 -15.80 6.24 19.28
N VAL A 163 -15.72 6.19 20.62
CA VAL A 163 -14.46 6.13 21.36
C VAL A 163 -14.09 4.67 21.60
N GLN A 164 -12.84 4.36 21.30
CA GLN A 164 -12.15 3.11 21.61
C GLN A 164 -11.09 3.41 22.69
N THR A 165 -11.17 2.72 23.82
CA THR A 165 -10.19 2.81 24.91
C THR A 165 -9.11 1.76 24.76
N ARG A 166 -7.88 2.08 25.15
CA ARG A 166 -6.73 1.19 25.04
C ARG A 166 -5.89 1.19 26.32
N VAL A 167 -5.37 0.02 26.68
CA VAL A 167 -4.51 -0.13 27.85
C VAL A 167 -3.18 -0.71 27.40
N HIS A 168 -2.08 -0.06 27.78
CA HIS A 168 -0.72 -0.48 27.45
C HIS A 168 0.04 -0.94 28.68
N GLY A 169 0.95 -1.91 28.49
CA GLY A 169 1.83 -2.40 29.52
C GLY A 169 3.06 -1.51 29.75
N LEU A 170 3.92 -1.93 30.68
CA LEU A 170 5.16 -1.20 30.99
C LEU A 170 6.20 -1.26 29.85
N THR A 171 6.00 -2.14 28.87
CA THR A 171 6.83 -2.25 27.67
C THR A 171 6.12 -1.78 26.41
N HIS A 172 5.03 -1.00 26.56
CA HIS A 172 4.26 -0.40 25.47
C HIS A 172 3.54 -1.41 24.56
N GLU A 173 3.38 -2.65 25.03
CA GLU A 173 2.51 -3.63 24.39
C GLU A 173 1.04 -3.30 24.69
N LEU A 174 0.19 -3.37 23.66
CA LEU A 174 -1.24 -3.12 23.80
C LEU A 174 -1.91 -4.32 24.48
N LEU A 175 -2.32 -4.16 25.74
CA LEU A 175 -2.91 -5.22 26.56
C LEU A 175 -4.41 -5.35 26.38
N GLU A 176 -5.14 -4.24 26.17
CA GLU A 176 -6.59 -4.26 26.02
C GLU A 176 -7.07 -3.23 24.99
N ILE A 177 -8.15 -3.57 24.29
CA ILE A 177 -8.98 -2.67 23.48
C ILE A 177 -10.41 -2.79 24.00
N ASP A 178 -11.03 -1.72 24.49
CA ASP A 178 -12.39 -1.74 25.05
C ASP A 178 -12.62 -2.88 26.06
N SER A 179 -11.64 -3.08 26.94
CA SER A 179 -11.57 -4.18 27.92
C SER A 179 -11.52 -5.59 27.33
N VAL A 180 -11.31 -5.72 26.01
CA VAL A 180 -11.00 -7.00 25.36
C VAL A 180 -9.49 -7.22 25.42
N PRO A 181 -9.03 -8.28 26.12
CA PRO A 181 -7.61 -8.52 26.29
C PRO A 181 -6.95 -9.04 25.02
N LEU A 182 -5.71 -8.62 24.79
CA LEU A 182 -4.79 -9.17 23.81
C LEU A 182 -3.80 -10.09 24.52
N ALA A 183 -3.29 -11.09 23.82
CA ALA A 183 -2.32 -12.04 24.36
C ALA A 183 -1.01 -11.99 23.57
N TYR A 184 0.12 -12.21 24.24
CA TYR A 184 1.45 -12.20 23.66
C TYR A 184 2.27 -13.40 24.15
N GLU A 185 3.22 -13.85 23.33
CA GLU A 185 4.27 -14.76 23.82
C GLU A 185 5.39 -14.00 24.55
N PRO A 186 6.27 -14.66 25.33
CA PRO A 186 7.31 -13.97 26.12
C PRO A 186 8.31 -13.11 25.34
N ARG A 187 8.39 -13.27 24.01
CA ARG A 187 9.22 -12.43 23.13
C ARG A 187 8.50 -11.16 22.66
N GLY A 188 7.24 -10.96 23.04
CA GLY A 188 6.45 -9.76 22.70
C GLY A 188 5.65 -9.86 21.40
N HIS A 189 5.61 -11.02 20.74
CA HIS A 189 4.77 -11.19 19.55
C HIS A 189 3.32 -11.49 19.95
N LEU A 190 2.38 -10.81 19.30
CA LEU A 190 0.94 -10.95 19.54
C LEU A 190 0.49 -12.38 19.19
N THR A 191 -0.15 -13.08 20.12
CA THR A 191 -0.70 -14.44 19.92
C THR A 191 -2.22 -14.45 19.81
N THR A 192 -2.91 -13.43 20.31
CA THR A 192 -4.36 -13.23 20.11
C THR A 192 -4.70 -11.74 20.09
N ASN A 193 -5.43 -11.26 19.08
CA ASN A 193 -5.91 -9.87 19.02
C ASN A 193 -7.32 -9.70 19.60
N ALA A 194 -7.83 -8.46 19.64
CA ALA A 194 -9.15 -8.13 20.14
C ALA A 194 -10.32 -8.74 19.32
N ASN A 195 -10.08 -9.12 18.07
CA ASN A 195 -11.06 -9.81 17.22
C ASN A 195 -11.07 -11.33 17.42
N GLY A 196 -10.19 -11.86 18.29
CA GLY A 196 -10.05 -13.29 18.56
C GLY A 196 -9.23 -14.04 17.51
N GLN A 197 -8.63 -13.35 16.53
CA GLN A 197 -7.66 -13.97 15.63
C GLN A 197 -6.43 -14.38 16.44
N SER A 198 -5.88 -15.55 16.13
CA SER A 198 -4.73 -16.10 16.85
C SER A 198 -3.54 -16.33 15.92
N TYR A 199 -2.33 -16.17 16.46
CA TYR A 199 -1.10 -16.13 15.68
C TYR A 199 -0.01 -17.01 16.30
N THR A 200 0.76 -17.66 15.44
CA THR A 200 2.00 -18.32 15.83
C THR A 200 3.17 -17.75 15.06
N TRP A 201 4.34 -17.74 15.71
CA TRP A 201 5.54 -17.10 15.19
C TRP A 201 6.67 -18.13 15.12
N ASP A 202 7.54 -17.99 14.13
CA ASP A 202 8.73 -18.83 14.05
C ASP A 202 9.83 -18.39 15.04
N ALA A 203 10.99 -19.05 14.97
CA ALA A 203 12.12 -18.71 15.83
C ALA A 203 12.73 -17.33 15.52
N GLY A 204 12.54 -16.82 14.29
CA GLY A 204 12.99 -15.50 13.84
C GLY A 204 11.99 -14.36 14.11
N GLY A 205 10.79 -14.66 14.61
CA GLY A 205 9.74 -13.68 14.84
C GLY A 205 8.89 -13.38 13.61
N LEU A 206 8.92 -14.24 12.59
CA LEU A 206 8.05 -14.13 11.41
C LEU A 206 6.74 -14.88 11.65
N LEU A 207 5.63 -14.29 11.21
CA LEU A 207 4.28 -14.85 11.38
C LEU A 207 4.16 -16.16 10.61
N ARG A 208 3.97 -17.29 11.30
CA ARG A 208 3.90 -18.62 10.71
C ARG A 208 2.47 -19.04 10.40
N THR A 209 1.55 -18.85 11.34
CA THR A 209 0.14 -19.16 11.15
C THR A 209 -0.73 -18.05 11.70
N ALA A 210 -1.85 -17.79 11.05
CA ALA A 210 -2.92 -16.95 11.53
C ALA A 210 -4.25 -17.71 11.43
N THR A 211 -4.93 -17.91 12.55
CA THR A 211 -6.25 -18.53 12.59
C THR A 211 -7.30 -17.46 12.83
N VAL A 212 -8.20 -17.30 11.87
CA VAL A 212 -9.33 -16.36 11.92
C VAL A 212 -10.58 -17.14 12.32
N PRO A 213 -11.20 -16.83 13.48
CA PRO A 213 -12.37 -17.57 13.94
C PRO A 213 -13.62 -17.23 13.11
N ASN A 214 -14.62 -18.12 13.15
CA ASN A 214 -15.93 -17.85 12.57
C ASN A 214 -16.53 -16.56 13.14
N GLY A 215 -17.05 -15.71 12.25
CA GLY A 215 -17.68 -14.44 12.63
C GLY A 215 -16.71 -13.33 12.99
N CYS A 216 -15.40 -13.52 12.78
CA CYS A 216 -14.42 -12.44 12.88
C CYS A 216 -14.82 -11.28 11.94
N PRO A 217 -14.81 -10.02 12.40
CA PRO A 217 -15.19 -8.87 11.56
C PRO A 217 -14.21 -8.61 10.41
N GLU A 218 -12.98 -9.13 10.51
CA GLU A 218 -11.92 -8.96 9.52
C GLU A 218 -11.25 -10.29 9.20
N GLY A 219 -10.82 -10.45 7.95
CA GLY A 219 -10.22 -11.69 7.48
C GLY A 219 -11.24 -12.74 7.00
N LEU A 220 -10.72 -13.87 6.58
CA LEU A 220 -11.45 -15.02 6.08
C LEU A 220 -11.38 -16.14 7.11
N GLU A 221 -12.51 -16.76 7.48
CA GLU A 221 -12.48 -17.88 8.43
C GLU A 221 -11.57 -19.02 7.93
N GLY A 222 -10.62 -19.42 8.76
CA GLY A 222 -9.67 -20.48 8.43
C GLY A 222 -8.36 -20.39 9.20
N THR A 223 -7.45 -21.33 8.92
CA THR A 223 -6.05 -21.25 9.37
C THR A 223 -5.13 -21.05 8.18
N HIS A 224 -4.50 -19.88 8.11
CA HIS A 224 -3.60 -19.48 7.04
C HIS A 224 -2.16 -19.68 7.49
N GLU A 225 -1.30 -20.08 6.55
CA GLU A 225 0.11 -20.38 6.83
C GLU A 225 1.02 -19.54 5.94
N TYR A 226 2.18 -19.17 6.46
CA TYR A 226 3.18 -18.37 5.76
C TYR A 226 4.57 -18.98 5.93
N GLU A 227 5.32 -18.99 4.83
CA GLU A 227 6.69 -19.48 4.79
C GLU A 227 7.64 -18.39 4.29
N TYR A 228 8.85 -18.38 4.85
CA TYR A 228 9.86 -17.36 4.57
C TYR A 228 11.19 -18.01 4.22
N ASP A 229 11.97 -17.32 3.39
CA ASP A 229 13.37 -17.69 3.19
C ASP A 229 14.27 -17.17 4.34
N VAL A 230 15.55 -17.52 4.27
CA VAL A 230 16.55 -17.13 5.27
C VAL A 230 16.84 -15.62 5.34
N LEU A 231 16.33 -14.83 4.37
CA LEU A 231 16.42 -13.37 4.36
C LEU A 231 15.15 -12.72 4.93
N GLY A 232 14.18 -13.51 5.39
CA GLY A 232 12.90 -13.03 5.92
C GLY A 232 11.87 -12.66 4.86
N ARG A 233 12.10 -12.98 3.58
CA ARG A 233 11.12 -12.71 2.52
C ARG A 233 10.09 -13.81 2.49
N ARG A 234 8.80 -13.45 2.41
CA ARG A 234 7.72 -14.43 2.28
C ARG A 234 7.80 -15.17 0.94
N VAL A 235 8.00 -16.48 0.97
CA VAL A 235 8.12 -17.35 -0.22
C VAL A 235 6.88 -18.17 -0.49
N ALA A 236 6.03 -18.41 0.52
CA ALA A 236 4.73 -19.03 0.31
C ALA A 236 3.68 -18.49 1.28
N ARG A 237 2.43 -18.56 0.84
CA ARG A 237 1.22 -18.31 1.64
C ARG A 237 0.20 -19.39 1.32
N THR A 238 -0.36 -20.04 2.32
CA THR A 238 -1.49 -20.96 2.20
C THR A 238 -2.72 -20.33 2.82
N VAL A 239 -3.79 -20.18 2.04
CA VAL A 239 -5.08 -19.65 2.48
C VAL A 239 -6.09 -20.78 2.58
N ASP A 240 -6.56 -21.08 3.79
CA ASP A 240 -7.71 -21.94 4.07
C ASP A 240 -9.01 -21.12 4.03
N ASP A 241 -9.80 -21.30 2.97
CA ASP A 241 -11.14 -20.74 2.84
C ASP A 241 -12.16 -21.79 3.30
N VAL A 242 -12.52 -21.73 4.58
CA VAL A 242 -13.44 -22.71 5.19
C VAL A 242 -14.82 -22.62 4.52
N ALA A 243 -15.29 -21.41 4.19
CA ALA A 243 -16.61 -21.20 3.60
C ALA A 243 -16.75 -21.88 2.23
N HIS A 244 -15.66 -21.93 1.44
CA HIS A 244 -15.61 -22.58 0.14
C HIS A 244 -14.89 -23.93 0.14
N SER A 245 -14.49 -24.45 1.32
CA SER A 245 -13.73 -25.69 1.47
C SER A 245 -12.51 -25.78 0.54
N THR A 246 -11.79 -24.66 0.41
CA THR A 246 -10.67 -24.52 -0.53
C THR A 246 -9.40 -24.18 0.21
N LEU A 247 -8.31 -24.87 -0.11
CA LEU A 247 -6.97 -24.59 0.42
C LEU A 247 -6.06 -24.19 -0.73
N THR A 248 -5.57 -22.95 -0.71
CA THR A 248 -4.80 -22.38 -1.83
C THR A 248 -3.41 -21.96 -1.37
N THR A 249 -2.36 -22.63 -1.88
CA THR A 249 -0.98 -22.21 -1.66
C THR A 249 -0.47 -21.38 -2.84
N THR A 250 -0.09 -20.14 -2.56
CA THR A 250 0.59 -19.22 -3.48
C THR A 250 2.09 -19.19 -3.16
N VAL A 251 2.94 -19.30 -4.18
CA VAL A 251 4.39 -19.22 -4.10
C VAL A 251 4.86 -17.91 -4.73
N TYR A 252 5.78 -17.22 -4.06
CA TYR A 252 6.29 -15.91 -4.47
C TYR A 252 7.70 -16.00 -5.02
N VAL A 253 7.94 -15.39 -6.19
CA VAL A 253 9.26 -15.29 -6.80
C VAL A 253 9.78 -13.87 -6.65
N HIS A 254 10.98 -13.77 -6.08
CA HIS A 254 11.60 -12.50 -5.69
C HIS A 254 12.81 -12.15 -6.54
N SER A 255 12.96 -10.85 -6.83
CA SER A 255 14.23 -10.23 -7.23
C SER A 255 14.54 -9.20 -6.15
N ASP A 256 15.61 -9.46 -5.37
CA ASP A 256 15.93 -8.71 -4.15
C ASP A 256 14.72 -8.65 -3.20
N ALA A 257 14.21 -7.45 -2.88
CA ALA A 257 13.06 -7.25 -1.99
C ALA A 257 11.71 -7.18 -2.74
N ILE A 258 11.69 -7.36 -4.06
CA ILE A 258 10.51 -7.22 -4.91
C ILE A 258 9.97 -8.60 -5.28
N VAL A 259 8.69 -8.86 -5.00
CA VAL A 259 7.93 -9.93 -5.64
C VAL A 259 7.64 -9.52 -7.07
N PHE A 260 8.09 -10.29 -8.06
CA PHE A 260 7.79 -10.00 -9.46
C PHE A 260 6.86 -11.04 -10.10
N ALA A 261 6.62 -12.19 -9.45
CA ALA A 261 5.65 -13.18 -9.89
C ALA A 261 5.09 -14.02 -8.74
N GLU A 262 3.83 -14.45 -8.90
CA GLU A 262 3.11 -15.38 -8.03
C GLU A 262 2.65 -16.60 -8.82
N TYR A 263 2.67 -17.76 -8.18
CA TYR A 263 2.22 -19.04 -8.75
C TYR A 263 1.32 -19.78 -7.77
N LEU A 264 0.32 -20.50 -8.27
CA LEU A 264 -0.27 -21.58 -7.47
C LEU A 264 0.75 -22.70 -7.32
N ALA A 265 0.86 -23.27 -6.12
CA ALA A 265 1.80 -24.34 -5.84
C ALA A 265 1.64 -25.51 -6.84
N GLY A 266 2.76 -25.98 -7.38
CA GLY A 266 2.80 -27.06 -8.36
C GLY A 266 2.53 -26.65 -9.82
N GLN A 267 2.21 -25.39 -10.10
CA GLN A 267 2.07 -24.90 -11.48
C GLN A 267 3.42 -24.68 -12.16
N PRO A 268 3.51 -24.88 -13.50
CA PRO A 268 4.75 -24.66 -14.24
C PRO A 268 5.13 -23.18 -14.31
N ALA A 269 6.42 -22.91 -14.53
CA ALA A 269 6.95 -21.55 -14.63
C ALA A 269 6.27 -20.67 -15.70
N ALA A 270 5.74 -21.31 -16.75
CA ALA A 270 4.98 -20.66 -17.83
C ALA A 270 3.53 -20.31 -17.47
N SER A 271 3.09 -20.52 -16.22
CA SER A 271 1.71 -20.25 -15.78
C SER A 271 1.70 -19.47 -14.46
N PRO A 272 2.29 -18.26 -14.41
CA PRO A 272 2.11 -17.38 -13.26
C PRO A 272 0.62 -17.01 -13.12
N VAL A 273 0.14 -16.94 -11.88
CA VAL A 273 -1.18 -16.32 -11.63
C VAL A 273 -1.10 -14.81 -11.67
N ARG A 274 0.07 -14.26 -11.37
CA ARG A 274 0.30 -12.81 -11.34
C ARG A 274 1.76 -12.47 -11.59
N LYS A 275 1.99 -11.32 -12.20
CA LYS A 275 3.29 -10.67 -12.32
C LYS A 275 3.21 -9.20 -11.91
N PHE A 276 4.32 -8.66 -11.43
CA PHE A 276 4.43 -7.26 -10.99
C PHE A 276 5.62 -6.58 -11.63
N VAL A 277 5.36 -5.46 -12.29
CA VAL A 277 6.41 -4.61 -12.86
C VAL A 277 6.53 -3.34 -12.03
N ASN A 278 7.63 -3.23 -11.28
CA ASN A 278 7.94 -2.06 -10.45
C ASN A 278 8.91 -1.13 -11.18
N ALA A 279 8.81 0.17 -10.91
CA ALA A 279 9.70 1.16 -11.51
C ALA A 279 11.05 1.28 -10.78
N SER A 280 11.37 2.44 -10.21
CA SER A 280 12.68 2.70 -9.59
C SER A 280 12.69 2.35 -8.11
N TYR A 281 11.59 2.62 -7.42
CA TYR A 281 11.43 2.31 -6.01
C TYR A 281 10.80 0.93 -5.80
N VAL A 282 11.19 0.27 -4.71
CA VAL A 282 10.76 -1.11 -4.38
C VAL A 282 9.25 -1.19 -4.14
N ASP A 283 8.64 -0.15 -3.57
CA ASP A 283 7.19 -0.07 -3.37
C ASP A 283 6.54 0.84 -4.45
N GLU A 284 7.01 0.74 -5.70
CA GLU A 284 6.50 1.51 -6.85
C GLU A 284 5.99 0.59 -7.98
N PRO A 285 4.93 -0.22 -7.75
CA PRO A 285 4.33 -1.06 -8.78
C PRO A 285 3.67 -0.18 -9.84
N VAL A 286 4.02 -0.39 -11.11
CA VAL A 286 3.46 0.31 -12.28
C VAL A 286 2.41 -0.55 -12.96
N LEU A 287 2.70 -1.83 -13.13
CA LEU A 287 1.84 -2.77 -13.83
C LEU A 287 1.67 -4.04 -13.01
N LEU A 288 0.42 -4.40 -12.81
CA LEU A 288 -0.03 -5.70 -12.35
C LEU A 288 -0.51 -6.49 -13.57
N VAL A 289 -0.03 -7.72 -13.74
CA VAL A 289 -0.44 -8.58 -14.85
C VAL A 289 -1.04 -9.86 -14.28
N ASN A 290 -2.34 -10.05 -14.43
CA ASN A 290 -3.03 -11.27 -14.03
C ASN A 290 -2.97 -12.29 -15.16
N GLY A 291 -2.55 -13.52 -14.85
CA GLY A 291 -2.66 -14.65 -15.77
C GLY A 291 -4.07 -15.24 -15.79
N SER A 292 -4.25 -16.33 -16.54
CA SER A 292 -5.54 -17.03 -16.74
C SER A 292 -6.24 -17.57 -15.46
N GLY A 293 -5.61 -17.48 -14.29
CA GLY A 293 -6.18 -17.82 -12.97
C GLY A 293 -6.14 -16.68 -11.93
N GLY A 294 -5.77 -15.45 -12.31
CA GLY A 294 -5.51 -14.33 -11.38
C GLY A 294 -6.73 -13.53 -10.89
N GLY A 295 -7.96 -13.94 -11.24
CA GLY A 295 -9.21 -13.30 -10.80
C GLY A 295 -9.83 -12.26 -11.74
N GLY A 296 -9.20 -11.95 -12.87
CA GLY A 296 -9.66 -10.96 -13.84
C GLY A 296 -10.75 -11.43 -14.81
N SER A 297 -11.69 -10.53 -15.15
CA SER A 297 -12.60 -10.72 -16.28
C SER A 297 -11.88 -10.23 -17.53
N SER A 298 -11.43 -11.17 -18.36
CA SER A 298 -10.66 -10.90 -19.57
C SER A 298 -11.32 -9.87 -20.49
N SER A 299 -10.77 -8.66 -20.57
CA SER A 299 -10.90 -7.80 -21.75
C SER A 299 -9.50 -7.32 -22.18
N SER A 300 -9.03 -8.00 -23.23
CA SER A 300 -8.14 -7.54 -24.32
C SER A 300 -6.60 -7.53 -24.22
N SER A 301 -6.04 -7.90 -25.38
CA SER A 301 -4.74 -7.59 -26.03
C SER A 301 -3.37 -7.80 -25.39
N GLY A 302 -3.23 -8.44 -24.23
CA GLY A 302 -1.91 -9.00 -23.85
C GLY A 302 -1.47 -10.18 -24.75
N PRO A 303 -0.18 -10.59 -24.76
CA PRO A 303 0.18 -11.90 -25.31
C PRO A 303 -0.76 -12.93 -24.69
N ALA A 304 -1.45 -13.70 -25.55
CA ALA A 304 -2.74 -14.33 -25.27
C ALA A 304 -2.96 -14.79 -23.81
N SER A 305 -4.04 -14.28 -23.17
CA SER A 305 -4.61 -14.64 -21.84
C SER A 305 -4.19 -13.82 -20.60
N GLU A 306 -3.47 -12.71 -20.77
CA GLU A 306 -3.13 -11.79 -19.67
C GLU A 306 -4.08 -10.59 -19.55
N GLU A 307 -4.38 -10.19 -18.31
CA GLU A 307 -5.08 -8.94 -17.98
C GLU A 307 -4.06 -7.93 -17.43
N LEU A 308 -3.92 -6.79 -18.11
CA LEU A 308 -3.01 -5.71 -17.74
C LEU A 308 -3.74 -4.67 -16.89
N LEU A 309 -3.18 -4.38 -15.71
CA LEU A 309 -3.74 -3.44 -14.74
C LEU A 309 -2.68 -2.42 -14.35
N TYR A 310 -2.85 -1.19 -14.83
CA TYR A 310 -1.95 -0.08 -14.52
C TYR A 310 -2.30 0.52 -13.16
N CYS A 311 -1.29 0.58 -12.28
CA CYS A 311 -1.43 1.03 -10.91
C CYS A 311 -1.24 2.55 -10.81
N HIS A 312 -2.25 3.25 -10.30
CA HIS A 312 -2.18 4.68 -10.01
C HIS A 312 -1.93 4.91 -8.53
N ARG A 313 -1.11 5.90 -8.18
CA ARG A 313 -0.58 6.05 -6.81
C ARG A 313 -0.70 7.49 -6.30
N ASN A 314 -0.90 7.64 -4.99
CA ASN A 314 -0.74 8.92 -4.31
C ASN A 314 0.75 9.22 -4.01
N GLN A 315 1.04 10.33 -3.35
CA GLN A 315 2.43 10.71 -3.04
C GLN A 315 3.18 9.72 -2.13
N GLN A 316 2.47 8.94 -1.30
CA GLN A 316 3.04 7.93 -0.40
C GLN A 316 3.13 6.54 -1.05
N TYR A 317 2.93 6.46 -2.36
CA TYR A 317 2.87 5.23 -3.15
C TYR A 317 1.66 4.33 -2.87
N SER A 318 0.70 4.72 -2.04
CA SER A 318 -0.55 3.97 -1.89
C SER A 318 -1.30 3.88 -3.22
N ILE A 319 -1.75 2.69 -3.60
CA ILE A 319 -2.53 2.49 -4.83
C ILE A 319 -3.90 3.15 -4.68
N THR A 320 -4.27 4.03 -5.60
CA THR A 320 -5.53 4.79 -5.55
C THR A 320 -6.53 4.34 -6.61
N ALA A 321 -6.05 3.75 -7.70
CA ALA A 321 -6.88 3.17 -8.74
C ALA A 321 -6.11 2.13 -9.56
N LEU A 322 -6.85 1.26 -10.22
CA LEU A 322 -6.38 0.43 -11.33
C LEU A 322 -7.09 0.86 -12.61
N THR A 323 -6.34 0.87 -13.72
CA THR A 323 -6.93 1.01 -15.06
C THR A 323 -6.56 -0.17 -15.94
N ASP A 324 -7.48 -0.61 -16.79
CA ASP A 324 -7.24 -1.67 -17.78
C ASP A 324 -6.32 -1.21 -18.93
N ASP A 325 -6.09 -2.11 -19.90
CA ASP A 325 -5.28 -1.87 -21.10
C ASP A 325 -5.87 -0.77 -22.02
N MET A 326 -7.15 -0.46 -21.86
CA MET A 326 -7.87 0.58 -22.61
C MET A 326 -7.95 1.92 -21.87
N GLY A 327 -7.35 2.03 -20.68
CA GLY A 327 -7.34 3.26 -19.88
C GLY A 327 -8.62 3.52 -19.10
N THR A 328 -9.52 2.53 -19.00
CA THR A 328 -10.73 2.60 -18.17
C THR A 328 -10.39 2.33 -16.71
N VAL A 329 -10.89 3.14 -15.79
CA VAL A 329 -10.73 2.87 -14.35
C VAL A 329 -11.64 1.70 -13.96
N VAL A 330 -11.04 0.65 -13.39
CA VAL A 330 -11.74 -0.60 -13.06
C VAL A 330 -11.94 -0.81 -11.56
N GLU A 331 -11.05 -0.25 -10.74
CA GLU A 331 -11.14 -0.28 -9.28
C GLU A 331 -10.50 0.96 -8.68
N ARG A 332 -10.98 1.37 -7.50
CA ARG A 332 -10.54 2.57 -6.78
C ARG A 332 -10.32 2.25 -5.31
N TYR A 333 -9.40 2.97 -4.69
CA TYR A 333 -9.05 2.79 -3.29
C TYR A 333 -8.91 4.13 -2.57
N ALA A 334 -9.37 4.16 -1.33
CA ALA A 334 -9.10 5.23 -0.38
C ALA A 334 -8.59 4.63 0.94
N TYR A 335 -7.85 5.41 1.72
CA TYR A 335 -7.26 4.95 2.97
C TYR A 335 -7.46 5.95 4.09
N THR A 336 -7.64 5.48 5.32
CA THR A 336 -7.41 6.27 6.54
C THR A 336 -5.90 6.53 6.71
N PRO A 337 -5.47 7.46 7.58
CA PRO A 337 -4.05 7.80 7.74
C PRO A 337 -3.18 6.62 8.19
N TYR A 338 -3.76 5.63 8.88
CA TYR A 338 -3.07 4.40 9.30
C TYR A 338 -3.41 3.18 8.43
N GLY A 339 -3.95 3.39 7.22
CA GLY A 339 -3.99 2.37 6.17
C GLY A 339 -5.24 1.49 6.11
N VAL A 340 -6.29 1.78 6.90
CA VAL A 340 -7.58 1.10 6.74
C VAL A 340 -8.16 1.48 5.37
N GLN A 341 -8.42 0.47 4.54
CA GLN A 341 -8.76 0.65 3.13
C GLN A 341 -10.28 0.69 2.89
N THR A 342 -10.68 1.44 1.88
CA THR A 342 -11.98 1.36 1.23
C THR A 342 -11.75 0.99 -0.23
N ILE A 343 -12.31 -0.13 -0.68
CA ILE A 343 -12.23 -0.59 -2.07
C ILE A 343 -13.56 -0.29 -2.75
N LEU A 344 -13.52 0.31 -3.94
CA LEU A 344 -14.69 0.72 -4.71
C LEU A 344 -14.57 0.21 -6.15
N ASP A 345 -15.70 0.02 -6.82
CA ASP A 345 -15.72 -0.17 -8.27
C ASP A 345 -15.07 1.02 -9.02
N GLY A 346 -14.82 0.84 -10.32
CA GLY A 346 -14.22 1.88 -11.16
C GLY A 346 -14.98 3.22 -11.20
N SER A 347 -16.28 3.21 -10.90
CA SER A 347 -17.10 4.42 -10.81
C SER A 347 -16.95 5.17 -9.50
N GLY A 348 -16.36 4.54 -8.48
CA GLY A 348 -16.22 5.08 -7.12
C GLY A 348 -17.50 5.01 -6.29
N THR A 349 -18.49 4.20 -6.69
CA THR A 349 -19.82 4.20 -6.07
C THR A 349 -20.07 2.97 -5.21
N THR A 350 -19.70 1.78 -5.68
CA THR A 350 -20.03 0.51 -5.00
C THR A 350 -18.85 0.02 -4.15
N PRO A 351 -18.99 -0.07 -2.81
CA PRO A 351 -17.96 -0.66 -1.96
C PRO A 351 -17.77 -2.15 -2.21
N ARG A 352 -16.54 -2.63 -2.00
CA ARG A 352 -16.14 -4.03 -2.12
C ARG A 352 -15.37 -4.46 -0.87
N ALA A 353 -15.61 -5.68 -0.41
CA ALA A 353 -14.84 -6.28 0.68
C ALA A 353 -13.43 -6.69 0.23
N THR A 354 -13.27 -7.08 -1.04
CA THR A 354 -12.01 -7.51 -1.63
C THR A 354 -11.87 -6.94 -3.05
N SER A 355 -10.63 -6.88 -3.55
CA SER A 355 -10.35 -6.49 -4.93
C SER A 355 -10.92 -7.55 -5.89
N LEU A 356 -11.72 -7.14 -6.88
CA LEU A 356 -12.14 -8.06 -7.95
C LEU A 356 -11.01 -8.37 -8.94
N TYR A 357 -9.97 -7.54 -8.95
CA TYR A 357 -8.79 -7.71 -9.80
C TYR A 357 -7.63 -8.35 -9.03
N GLY A 358 -7.89 -8.78 -7.79
CA GLY A 358 -6.96 -9.45 -6.91
C GLY A 358 -5.73 -8.61 -6.53
N ASN A 359 -5.80 -7.28 -6.59
CA ASN A 359 -4.66 -6.41 -6.30
C ASN A 359 -4.19 -6.56 -4.85
N PRO A 360 -2.96 -7.07 -4.62
CA PRO A 360 -2.41 -7.15 -3.28
C PRO A 360 -1.73 -5.85 -2.86
N CYS A 361 -1.21 -5.04 -3.80
CA CYS A 361 -0.50 -3.81 -3.48
C CYS A 361 -1.49 -2.70 -3.12
N GLN A 362 -1.52 -2.26 -1.87
CA GLN A 362 -2.50 -1.28 -1.41
C GLN A 362 -1.83 -0.09 -0.70
N PHE A 363 -2.07 0.11 0.60
CA PHE A 363 -1.50 1.23 1.35
C PHE A 363 0.04 1.20 1.32
N THR A 364 0.67 2.31 0.93
CA THR A 364 2.12 2.41 0.68
C THR A 364 2.69 1.33 -0.25
N ALA A 365 1.83 0.83 -1.16
CA ALA A 365 2.08 -0.29 -2.07
C ALA A 365 2.49 -1.61 -1.38
N ARG A 366 2.18 -1.76 -0.08
CA ARG A 366 2.42 -3.01 0.66
C ARG A 366 1.33 -4.03 0.39
N ALA A 367 1.71 -5.31 0.49
CA ALA A 367 0.82 -6.42 0.21
C ALA A 367 -0.25 -6.54 1.31
N TRP A 368 -1.52 -6.49 0.94
CA TRP A 368 -2.67 -6.74 1.79
C TRP A 368 -3.03 -8.23 1.76
N ASP A 369 -3.04 -8.86 2.93
CA ASP A 369 -3.48 -10.22 3.15
C ASP A 369 -4.94 -10.21 3.59
N ALA A 370 -5.84 -10.25 2.60
CA ALA A 370 -7.28 -10.19 2.83
C ALA A 370 -7.79 -11.31 3.74
N GLU A 371 -7.09 -12.44 3.80
CA GLU A 371 -7.45 -13.56 4.67
C GLU A 371 -7.20 -13.27 6.15
N THR A 372 -6.29 -12.35 6.50
CA THR A 372 -6.05 -11.96 7.91
C THR A 372 -6.43 -10.54 8.25
N GLY A 373 -6.62 -9.67 7.26
CA GLY A 373 -6.79 -8.25 7.50
C GLY A 373 -5.47 -7.53 7.84
N LEU A 374 -4.33 -8.11 7.46
CA LEU A 374 -3.01 -7.56 7.78
C LEU A 374 -2.28 -7.09 6.52
N TYR A 375 -1.43 -6.08 6.70
CA TYR A 375 -0.43 -5.71 5.72
C TYR A 375 0.89 -6.45 5.98
N CYS A 376 1.47 -7.02 4.93
CA CYS A 376 2.81 -7.57 4.96
C CYS A 376 3.84 -6.44 4.74
N PHE A 377 4.42 -5.96 5.84
CA PHE A 377 5.57 -5.06 5.82
C PHE A 377 6.87 -5.86 5.95
N ARG A 378 7.81 -5.60 5.03
CA ARG A 378 9.20 -6.09 5.05
C ARG A 378 10.10 -5.25 5.94
#